data_AF-A0A848W9N7-F1
#
_entry.id   AF-A0A848W9N7-F1
#
_cell.length_a   1.000
_cell.length_b   1.000
_cell.length_c   1.000
_cell.angle_alpha   90.00
_cell.angle_beta   90.00
_cell.angle_gamma   90.00
#
_symmetry.space_group_name_H-M   'P 1'
#
loop_
_entity.id
_entity.type
_entity.pdbx_description
1 polymer ?
#
loop_
_entity_poly.entity_id
_entity_poly.type
_entity_poly.pdbx_seq_one_letter_code
_entity_poly.pdbx_strand_id
1 'polypeptide(L)'
;RIEPHHPAATIFRYAEIPPDEVWMGSDLGEAFNKMGSDDAHDADADTAFMHETQTTDYAIVLEGEMWAVMEEGETLLKANDVLIQRGTNHAWSNRSGKPALMLFVLIGAKPRN
;
A
#
# COMPACT_ATOMS: atom_id res chain seq x y z
N ARG A 1 7.34 9.98 1.40
CA ARG A 1 6.74 9.59 2.68
C ARG A 1 5.40 8.92 2.41
N ILE A 2 5.12 7.80 3.06
CA ILE A 2 3.92 7.00 2.78
C ILE A 2 2.65 7.53 3.46
N GLU A 3 2.74 8.20 4.62
CA GLU A 3 1.57 8.64 5.42
C GLU A 3 1.66 10.09 5.97
N PRO A 4 0.52 10.75 6.27
CA PRO A 4 0.46 12.04 6.95
C PRO A 4 0.83 11.97 8.45
N HIS A 5 1.54 12.98 8.96
CA HIS A 5 2.05 13.04 10.35
C HIS A 5 1.05 13.60 11.37
N HIS A 6 -0.04 14.19 10.90
CA HIS A 6 -1.05 14.81 11.73
C HIS A 6 -2.40 14.11 11.52
N PRO A 7 -3.18 13.80 12.57
CA PRO A 7 -4.46 13.09 12.46
C PRO A 7 -5.57 13.87 11.72
N ALA A 8 -5.29 15.12 11.33
CA ALA A 8 -6.17 15.92 10.48
C ALA A 8 -5.56 16.22 9.09
N ALA A 9 -4.36 15.71 8.80
CA ALA A 9 -3.73 15.86 7.51
C ALA A 9 -4.24 14.78 6.54
N THR A 10 -4.21 15.13 5.25
CA THR A 10 -4.65 14.26 4.16
C THR A 10 -3.57 14.23 3.09
N ILE A 11 -3.27 13.02 2.60
CA ILE A 11 -2.49 12.83 1.38
C ILE A 11 -3.47 12.36 0.31
N PHE A 12 -3.44 13.03 -0.84
CA PHE A 12 -4.14 12.61 -2.06
C PHE A 12 -3.08 12.38 -3.13
N ARG A 13 -2.89 11.13 -3.57
CA ARG A 13 -1.83 10.79 -4.52
C ARG A 13 -2.23 9.74 -5.53
N TYR A 14 -1.80 9.97 -6.76
CA TYR A 14 -1.73 8.92 -7.78
C TYR A 14 -0.46 8.11 -7.56
N ALA A 15 -0.55 6.79 -7.75
CA ALA A 15 0.58 5.89 -7.74
C ALA A 15 0.43 4.89 -8.89
N GLU A 16 1.40 4.88 -9.79
CA GLU A 16 1.55 3.80 -10.77
C GLU A 16 2.34 2.68 -10.10
N ILE A 17 1.73 1.51 -10.00
CA ILE A 17 2.32 0.34 -9.38
C ILE A 17 2.75 -0.61 -10.50
N PRO A 18 4.06 -0.79 -10.75
CA PRO A 18 4.53 -1.71 -11.77
C PRO A 18 4.27 -3.17 -11.35
N PRO A 19 4.38 -4.13 -12.27
CA PRO A 19 4.28 -5.55 -11.95
C PRO A 19 5.29 -5.98 -10.89
N ASP A 20 4.94 -6.98 -10.08
CA ASP A 20 5.78 -7.49 -9.00
C ASP A 20 7.17 -7.94 -9.49
N GLU A 21 7.24 -8.43 -10.73
CA GLU A 21 8.46 -8.85 -11.42
C GLU A 21 9.53 -7.75 -11.47
N VAL A 22 9.14 -6.47 -11.46
CA VAL A 22 10.07 -5.33 -11.47
C VAL A 22 10.84 -5.21 -10.16
N TRP A 23 10.25 -5.67 -9.05
CA TRP A 23 10.85 -5.63 -7.72
C TRP A 23 11.53 -6.95 -7.35
N MET A 24 11.36 -8.02 -8.12
CA MET A 24 11.97 -9.32 -7.84
C MET A 24 13.50 -9.21 -7.83
N GLY A 25 14.12 -9.53 -6.68
CA GLY A 25 15.56 -9.45 -6.48
C GLY A 25 16.07 -8.07 -6.05
N SER A 26 15.19 -7.10 -5.81
CA SER A 26 15.54 -5.81 -5.20
C SER A 26 15.56 -5.89 -3.66
N ASP A 27 16.37 -5.04 -3.02
CA ASP A 27 16.36 -4.86 -1.57
C ASP A 27 15.12 -4.04 -1.18
N LEU A 28 14.12 -4.74 -0.64
CA LEU A 28 12.83 -4.15 -0.27
C LEU A 28 12.97 -3.13 0.87
N GLY A 29 13.89 -3.37 1.82
CA GLY A 29 14.15 -2.45 2.92
C GLY A 29 14.73 -1.12 2.41
N GLU A 30 15.67 -1.19 1.47
CA GLU A 30 16.21 0.02 0.82
C GLU A 30 15.12 0.79 0.02
N ALA A 31 14.17 0.06 -0.57
CA ALA A 31 13.04 0.68 -1.28
C ALA A 31 12.13 1.48 -0.32
N PHE A 32 11.78 0.95 0.85
CA PHE A 32 11.03 1.70 1.88
C PHE A 32 11.81 2.90 2.43
N ASN A 33 13.11 2.73 2.63
CA ASN A 33 13.98 3.81 3.11
C ASN A 33 13.99 4.99 2.14
N LYS A 34 14.15 4.72 0.85
CA LYS A 34 14.06 5.74 -0.21
C LYS A 34 12.70 6.41 -0.29
N MET A 35 11.62 5.72 0.09
CA MET A 35 10.28 6.29 0.20
C MET A 35 10.04 7.06 1.51
N GLY A 36 11.01 7.07 2.44
CA GLY A 36 10.98 7.75 3.73
C GLY A 36 9.95 7.15 4.69
N SER A 37 9.82 5.83 4.68
CA SER A 37 8.73 5.10 5.34
C SER A 37 9.23 3.89 6.14
N ASP A 38 10.47 3.99 6.67
CA ASP A 38 11.12 2.91 7.43
C ASP A 38 10.27 2.40 8.60
N ASP A 39 9.62 3.32 9.33
CA ASP A 39 8.82 2.99 10.52
C ASP A 39 7.53 2.18 10.20
N ALA A 40 7.09 2.17 8.94
CA ALA A 40 5.87 1.49 8.52
C ALA A 40 6.11 0.04 8.10
N HIS A 41 7.34 -0.30 7.70
CA HIS A 41 7.65 -1.61 7.11
C HIS A 41 7.66 -2.71 8.17
N ASP A 42 6.90 -3.78 7.92
CA ASP A 42 6.96 -5.01 8.69
C ASP A 42 8.06 -5.92 8.11
N ALA A 43 9.25 -5.85 8.70
CA ALA A 43 10.42 -6.61 8.27
C ALA A 43 10.34 -8.11 8.58
N ASP A 44 9.42 -8.52 9.47
CA ASP A 44 9.22 -9.91 9.86
C ASP A 44 8.15 -10.62 9.00
N ALA A 45 7.45 -9.88 8.12
CA ALA A 45 6.43 -10.44 7.25
C ALA A 45 7.01 -11.24 6.09
N ASP A 46 6.42 -12.41 5.83
CA ASP A 46 6.76 -13.26 4.66
C ASP A 46 6.32 -12.63 3.32
N THR A 47 5.49 -11.58 3.36
CA THR A 47 4.98 -10.88 2.17
C THR A 47 5.79 -9.61 1.93
N ALA A 48 6.33 -9.48 0.71
CA ALA A 48 7.03 -8.29 0.28
C ALA A 48 6.14 -7.03 0.42
N PHE A 49 6.72 -5.94 0.90
CA PHE A 49 6.04 -4.66 1.09
C PHE A 49 4.87 -4.64 2.09
N MET A 50 4.81 -5.62 2.99
CA MET A 50 3.88 -5.56 4.12
C MET A 50 4.23 -4.37 5.03
N HIS A 51 3.23 -3.57 5.35
CA HIS A 51 3.37 -2.37 6.18
C HIS A 51 2.05 -1.96 6.85
N GLU A 52 2.19 -1.22 7.94
CA GLU A 52 1.07 -0.57 8.64
C GLU A 52 1.27 0.94 8.70
N THR A 53 0.18 1.68 8.57
CA THR A 53 0.14 3.14 8.69
C THR A 53 -0.92 3.56 9.70
N GLN A 54 -0.67 4.67 10.40
CA GLN A 54 -1.64 5.29 11.31
C GLN A 54 -2.66 6.12 10.52
N THR A 55 -3.38 5.47 9.60
CA THR A 55 -4.28 6.13 8.65
C THR A 55 -5.57 5.35 8.39
N THR A 56 -6.58 6.05 7.89
CA THR A 56 -7.66 5.45 7.10
C THR A 56 -7.43 5.80 5.64
N ASP A 57 -7.30 4.77 4.80
CA ASP A 57 -6.96 4.93 3.40
C ASP A 57 -8.13 4.52 2.51
N TYR A 58 -8.44 5.37 1.54
CA TYR A 58 -9.28 5.00 0.41
C TYR A 58 -8.35 4.63 -0.74
N ALA A 59 -8.22 3.34 -1.02
CA ALA A 59 -7.45 2.81 -2.13
C ALA A 59 -8.40 2.50 -3.29
N ILE A 60 -8.27 3.26 -4.37
CA ILE A 60 -9.13 3.15 -5.55
C ILE A 60 -8.28 2.65 -6.72
N VAL A 61 -8.72 1.57 -7.36
CA VAL A 61 -8.10 1.12 -8.61
C VAL A 61 -8.69 1.95 -9.75
N LEU A 62 -7.88 2.77 -10.42
CA LEU A 62 -8.32 3.56 -11.57
C LEU A 62 -8.15 2.78 -12.88
N GLU A 63 -7.05 2.05 -13.01
CA GLU A 63 -6.74 1.22 -14.18
C GLU A 63 -6.01 -0.06 -13.75
N GLY A 64 -6.31 -1.18 -14.42
CA GLY A 64 -5.70 -2.48 -14.15
C GLY A 64 -6.37 -3.23 -13.01
N GLU A 65 -5.56 -4.03 -12.30
CA GLU A 65 -5.98 -4.83 -11.16
C GLU A 65 -4.87 -4.86 -10.10
N MET A 66 -5.26 -5.08 -8.85
CA MET A 66 -4.37 -5.05 -7.70
C MET A 66 -4.81 -6.06 -6.64
N TRP A 67 -3.90 -6.90 -6.18
CA TRP A 67 -4.15 -7.73 -5.00
C TRP A 67 -3.93 -6.91 -3.73
N ALA A 68 -4.99 -6.77 -2.94
CA ALA A 68 -4.91 -6.30 -1.57
C ALA A 68 -4.58 -7.52 -0.68
N VAL A 69 -3.35 -7.57 -0.19
CA VAL A 69 -2.86 -8.69 0.64
C VAL A 69 -2.89 -8.25 2.10
N MET A 70 -3.50 -9.08 2.94
CA MET A 70 -3.62 -8.86 4.38
C MET A 70 -2.83 -9.94 5.13
N GLU A 71 -2.79 -9.87 6.46
CA GLU A 71 -2.23 -10.94 7.30
C GLU A 71 -2.94 -12.29 7.05
N GLU A 72 -4.26 -12.25 6.87
CA GLU A 72 -5.09 -13.40 6.56
C GLU A 72 -5.82 -13.22 5.22
N GLY A 73 -5.24 -13.82 4.18
CA GLY A 73 -5.85 -13.86 2.85
C GLY A 73 -5.62 -12.62 1.99
N GLU A 74 -6.25 -12.64 0.82
CA GLU A 74 -6.06 -11.62 -0.20
C GLU A 74 -7.33 -11.43 -1.02
N THR A 75 -7.51 -10.24 -1.57
CA THR A 75 -8.63 -9.91 -2.46
C THR A 75 -8.13 -9.21 -3.71
N LEU A 76 -8.56 -9.70 -4.88
CA LEU A 76 -8.29 -9.03 -6.14
C LEU A 76 -9.27 -7.87 -6.33
N LEU A 77 -8.73 -6.67 -6.42
CA LEU A 77 -9.44 -5.45 -6.79
C LEU A 77 -9.21 -5.17 -8.28
N LYS A 78 -10.24 -4.70 -8.97
CA LYS A 78 -10.20 -4.31 -10.39
C LYS A 78 -10.57 -2.84 -10.54
N ALA A 79 -10.36 -2.29 -11.74
CA ALA A 79 -10.73 -0.90 -12.03
C ALA A 79 -12.15 -0.55 -11.52
N ASN A 80 -12.23 0.56 -10.78
CA ASN A 80 -13.36 1.12 -10.04
C ASN A 80 -13.69 0.45 -8.69
N ASP A 81 -13.01 -0.62 -8.29
CA ASP A 81 -13.11 -1.12 -6.93
C ASP A 81 -12.43 -0.16 -5.95
N VAL A 82 -13.02 -0.09 -4.76
CA VAL A 82 -12.52 0.74 -3.65
C VAL A 82 -12.36 -0.14 -2.42
N LEU A 83 -11.15 -0.13 -1.86
CA LEU A 83 -10.87 -0.69 -0.55
C LEU A 83 -10.70 0.43 0.47
N ILE A 84 -11.37 0.31 1.61
CA ILE A 84 -11.15 1.19 2.75
C ILE A 84 -10.24 0.45 3.73
N GLN A 85 -8.98 0.87 3.81
CA GLN A 85 -8.01 0.31 4.74
C GLN A 85 -8.00 1.09 6.05
N ARG A 86 -8.10 0.39 7.19
CA ARG A 86 -8.31 1.01 8.50
C ARG A 86 -7.16 0.72 9.46
N GLY A 87 -5.95 1.12 9.05
CA GLY A 87 -4.73 0.95 9.83
C GLY A 87 -4.38 -0.50 10.12
N THR A 88 -4.67 -1.41 9.19
CA THR A 88 -4.25 -2.83 9.29
C THR A 88 -3.01 -3.07 8.45
N ASN A 89 -2.16 -3.99 8.90
CA ASN A 89 -1.00 -4.45 8.18
C ASN A 89 -1.39 -5.02 6.80
N HIS A 90 -0.76 -4.52 5.74
CA HIS A 90 -1.13 -4.88 4.37
C HIS A 90 -0.01 -4.65 3.35
N ALA A 91 -0.18 -5.29 2.19
CA ALA A 91 0.66 -5.10 1.03
C ALA A 91 -0.20 -4.96 -0.25
N TRP A 92 0.42 -4.42 -1.29
CA TRP A 92 -0.15 -4.28 -2.61
C TRP A 92 0.69 -5.11 -3.59
N SER A 93 0.06 -6.06 -4.28
CA SER A 93 0.74 -6.99 -5.20
C SER A 93 0.11 -6.91 -6.58
N ASN A 94 0.92 -6.57 -7.58
CA ASN A 94 0.52 -6.48 -8.97
C ASN A 94 1.05 -7.68 -9.76
N ARG A 95 0.21 -8.71 -9.87
CA ARG A 95 0.51 -9.98 -10.54
C ARG A 95 0.07 -10.01 -12.01
N SER A 96 -0.40 -8.88 -12.55
CA SER A 96 -1.04 -8.82 -13.87
C SER A 96 -0.05 -8.75 -15.04
N GLY A 97 1.24 -8.51 -14.77
CA GLY A 97 2.26 -8.28 -15.79
C GLY A 97 2.15 -6.92 -16.51
N LYS A 98 1.26 -6.02 -16.06
CA LYS A 98 1.13 -4.64 -16.56
C LYS A 98 1.06 -3.64 -15.41
N PRO A 99 1.49 -2.38 -15.58
CA PRO A 99 1.30 -1.36 -14.56
C PRO A 99 -0.18 -1.16 -14.21
N ALA A 100 -0.46 -0.89 -12.94
CA ALA A 100 -1.78 -0.54 -12.43
C ALA A 100 -1.76 0.89 -11.88
N LEU A 101 -2.83 1.67 -12.13
CA LEU A 101 -2.94 3.02 -11.60
C LEU A 101 -3.86 3.03 -10.38
N MET A 102 -3.30 3.42 -9.24
CA MET A 102 -4.00 3.57 -7.97
C MET A 102 -4.18 5.05 -7.63
N LEU A 103 -5.33 5.40 -7.05
CA LEU A 103 -5.51 6.63 -6.30
C LEU A 103 -5.63 6.28 -4.81
N PHE A 104 -4.77 6.90 -4.00
CA PHE A 104 -4.83 6.78 -2.55
C PHE A 104 -5.24 8.12 -1.93
N VAL A 105 -6.22 8.07 -1.04
CA VAL A 105 -6.55 9.16 -0.11
C VAL A 105 -6.28 8.66 1.31
N LEU A 106 -5.17 9.08 1.91
CA LEU A 106 -4.79 8.71 3.27
C LEU A 106 -5.17 9.84 4.22
N ILE A 107 -5.99 9.52 5.22
CA ILE A 107 -6.38 10.44 6.28
C ILE A 107 -5.71 9.99 7.57
N GLY A 108 -4.97 10.88 8.22
CA GLY A 108 -4.33 10.55 9.49
C GLY A 108 -5.34 10.04 10.52
N ALA A 109 -4.98 8.99 11.26
CA ALA A 109 -5.80 8.36 12.27
C ALA A 109 -4.98 8.09 13.53
N LYS A 110 -5.67 7.74 14.63
CA LYS A 110 -4.98 7.18 15.80
C LYS A 110 -4.61 5.72 15.53
N PRO A 111 -3.56 5.18 16.17
CA PRO A 111 -3.27 3.75 16.14
C PRO A 111 -4.50 2.91 16.49
N ARG A 112 -4.61 1.70 15.93
CA ARG A 112 -5.60 0.73 16.37
C ARG A 112 -5.37 0.37 17.85
N ASN A 113 -6.47 0.17 18.58
CA ASN A 113 -6.44 -0.34 19.95
C ASN A 113 -6.25 -1.85 19.96
#